data_AF-A0A4V5NPW3-F1
#
_entry.id   AF-A0A4V5NPW3-F1
#
_cell.length_a   1.000
_cell.length_b   1.000
_cell.length_c   1.000
_cell.angle_alpha   90.00
_cell.angle_beta   90.00
_cell.angle_gamma   90.00
#
_symmetry.space_group_name_H-M   'P 1'
#
loop_
_entity.id
_entity.type
_entity.pdbx_description
1 polymer ?
#
loop_
_entity_poly.entity_id
_entity_poly.type
_entity_poly.pdbx_seq_one_letter_code
_entity_poly.pdbx_strand_id
1 'polypeptide(L)'
;MAKATAHIVMFLLLTATLSACEPQARHRMLTFFFTGVPPLAETDSSQTTSDQPLPPATIRATVSDSTDKLFSHPVWHAGVCDPCHRTTGTFSVPGVGKRSAVFKQGGGRPADLILAKNKICTQCHSDKTPQRALSENLWLHNTTAKGDCLVCHDPHQSNNPKTLRLPSGALCVSPCHEQGKFMMTPSHQTGQECLSCHNPHMGINKNLLTKEYKELKIVVAAVPGHPELSRE
;
A
#
# COMPACT_ATOMS: atom_id res chain seq x y z
N MET A 1 -52.90 16.50 47.19
CA MET A 1 -52.47 16.97 45.84
C MET A 1 -50.95 17.05 45.66
N ALA A 2 -50.11 17.04 46.72
CA ALA A 2 -48.65 17.17 46.60
C ALA A 2 -47.87 15.91 46.18
N LYS A 3 -48.43 14.70 46.29
CA LYS A 3 -47.74 13.44 45.92
C LYS A 3 -47.78 13.14 44.42
N ALA A 4 -48.80 13.61 43.70
CA ALA A 4 -48.93 13.40 42.25
C ALA A 4 -47.94 14.26 41.45
N THR A 5 -47.67 15.49 41.91
CA THR A 5 -46.70 16.39 41.28
C THR A 5 -45.26 15.91 41.45
N ALA A 6 -44.91 15.29 42.58
CA ALA A 6 -43.57 14.74 42.81
C ALA A 6 -43.26 13.55 41.88
N HIS A 7 -44.22 12.65 41.64
CA HIS A 7 -44.03 11.53 40.72
C HIS A 7 -44.01 11.97 39.26
N ILE A 8 -44.79 12.99 38.88
CA ILE A 8 -44.76 13.54 37.52
C ILE A 8 -43.42 14.26 37.25
N VAL A 9 -42.91 15.03 38.22
CA VAL A 9 -41.60 15.69 38.10
C VAL A 9 -40.44 14.70 38.07
N MET A 10 -40.51 13.62 38.87
CA MET A 10 -39.49 12.56 38.87
C MET A 10 -39.54 11.71 37.59
N PHE A 11 -40.71 11.48 37.01
CA PHE A 11 -40.86 10.78 35.73
C PHE A 11 -40.40 11.66 34.54
N LEU A 12 -40.66 12.97 34.58
CA LEU A 12 -40.16 13.95 33.60
C LEU A 12 -38.64 14.13 33.67
N LEU A 13 -38.02 14.04 34.86
CA LEU A 13 -36.57 14.07 35.02
C LEU A 13 -35.90 12.77 34.54
N LEU A 14 -36.57 11.61 34.67
CA LEU A 14 -36.05 10.32 34.22
C LEU A 14 -36.15 10.14 32.70
N THR A 15 -37.16 10.72 32.04
CA THR A 15 -37.30 10.69 30.58
C THR A 15 -36.38 11.71 29.89
N ALA A 16 -36.01 12.81 30.56
CA ALA A 16 -35.04 13.79 30.06
C ALA A 16 -33.60 13.25 29.96
N THR A 17 -33.26 12.17 30.66
CA THR A 17 -31.93 11.52 30.57
C THR A 17 -31.80 10.48 29.44
N LEU A 18 -32.89 10.14 28.76
CA LEU A 18 -32.90 9.11 27.70
C LEU A 18 -33.00 9.67 26.28
N SER A 19 -33.19 10.99 26.11
CA SER A 19 -33.56 11.56 24.81
C SER A 19 -32.60 12.60 24.23
N ALA A 20 -31.36 12.71 24.73
CA ALA A 20 -30.35 13.61 24.16
C ALA A 20 -29.01 12.89 24.00
N CYS A 21 -28.87 12.11 22.93
CA CYS A 21 -27.56 11.67 22.47
C CYS A 21 -27.44 11.94 20.98
N GLU A 22 -27.27 13.23 20.66
CA GLU A 22 -26.89 13.73 19.34
C GLU A 22 -25.68 12.90 18.84
N PRO A 23 -25.73 12.31 17.64
CA PRO A 23 -24.62 11.51 17.10
C PRO A 23 -23.27 12.25 17.13
N GLN A 24 -23.29 13.57 16.91
CA GLN A 24 -22.12 14.44 17.00
C GLN A 24 -21.49 14.46 18.40
N ALA A 25 -22.30 14.49 19.47
CA ALA A 25 -21.81 14.55 20.84
C ALA A 25 -21.10 13.24 21.25
N ARG A 26 -21.62 12.10 20.78
CA ARG A 26 -21.01 10.78 20.98
C ARG A 26 -19.68 10.66 20.26
N HIS A 27 -19.59 11.13 19.02
CA HIS A 27 -18.35 11.11 18.24
C HIS A 27 -17.26 11.98 18.87
N ARG A 28 -17.61 13.18 19.37
CA ARG A 28 -16.66 14.05 20.08
C ARG A 28 -16.13 13.42 21.36
N MET A 29 -16.98 12.77 22.15
CA MET A 29 -16.57 12.02 23.34
C MET A 29 -15.61 10.87 22.98
N LEU A 30 -15.95 10.08 21.96
CA LEU A 30 -15.11 8.95 21.54
C LEU A 30 -13.76 9.39 20.99
N THR A 31 -13.71 10.51 20.26
CA THR A 31 -12.45 11.04 19.69
C THR A 31 -11.52 11.60 20.77
N PHE A 32 -12.05 12.01 21.93
CA PHE A 32 -11.23 12.47 23.06
C PHE A 32 -10.46 11.33 23.72
N PHE A 33 -11.05 10.14 23.84
CA PHE A 33 -10.44 9.00 24.51
C PHE A 33 -9.72 8.03 23.56
N PHE A 34 -10.09 8.01 22.28
CA PHE A 34 -9.54 7.07 21.30
C PHE A 34 -8.95 7.81 20.10
N THR A 35 -7.62 7.76 19.97
CA THR A 35 -6.90 8.30 18.81
C THR A 35 -7.04 7.35 17.62
N GLY A 36 -8.19 7.37 16.96
CA GLY A 36 -8.49 6.50 15.81
C GLY A 36 -9.96 6.43 15.40
N VAL A 37 -10.82 7.32 15.90
CA VAL A 37 -12.26 7.32 15.56
C VAL A 37 -12.45 7.89 14.14
N PRO A 38 -13.06 7.13 13.20
CA PRO A 38 -13.33 7.62 11.85
C PRO A 38 -14.35 8.78 11.87
N PRO A 39 -14.26 9.76 10.96
CA PRO A 39 -15.22 10.85 10.88
C PRO A 39 -16.63 10.33 10.56
N LEU A 40 -17.66 10.96 11.12
CA LEU A 40 -19.05 10.64 10.78
C LEU A 40 -19.31 11.02 9.32
N ALA A 41 -19.89 10.10 8.55
CA ALA A 41 -20.28 10.37 7.17
C ALA A 41 -21.41 11.40 7.14
N GLU A 42 -21.19 12.50 6.43
CA GLU A 42 -22.19 13.55 6.24
C GLU A 42 -23.31 13.02 5.34
N THR A 43 -24.50 12.82 5.90
CA THR A 43 -25.72 12.69 5.10
C THR A 43 -26.13 14.08 4.66
N ASP A 44 -25.70 14.43 3.46
CA ASP A 44 -26.03 15.69 2.79
C ASP A 44 -27.52 15.69 2.41
N SER A 45 -28.34 16.36 3.22
CA SER A 45 -29.73 16.64 2.89
C SER A 45 -29.78 17.86 1.98
N SER A 46 -30.10 17.62 0.71
CA SER A 46 -30.43 18.64 -0.29
C SER A 46 -31.35 19.73 0.27
N GLN A 47 -30.93 20.99 0.15
CA GLN A 47 -31.83 22.12 0.02
C GLN A 47 -31.50 22.91 -1.25
N THR A 48 -32.45 22.83 -2.17
CA THR A 48 -32.64 23.59 -3.40
C THR A 48 -32.73 25.10 -3.15
N THR A 49 -32.00 25.91 -3.93
CA THR A 49 -32.50 27.22 -4.42
C THR A 49 -31.96 27.54 -5.82
N SER A 50 -32.91 27.68 -6.76
CA SER A 50 -32.96 28.47 -8.01
C SER A 50 -31.87 28.45 -9.10
N ASP A 51 -32.36 28.11 -10.30
CA ASP A 51 -32.14 28.74 -11.62
C ASP A 51 -30.85 28.51 -12.44
N GLN A 52 -30.85 27.45 -13.25
CA GLN A 52 -31.04 27.48 -14.73
C GLN A 52 -30.55 26.14 -15.36
N PRO A 53 -31.22 25.61 -16.40
CA PRO A 53 -30.79 24.37 -17.04
C PRO A 53 -29.71 24.66 -18.09
N LEU A 54 -28.48 24.22 -17.82
CA LEU A 54 -27.50 23.94 -18.87
C LEU A 54 -27.61 22.45 -19.24
N PRO A 55 -27.53 22.10 -20.54
CA PRO A 55 -27.78 20.75 -21.04
C PRO A 55 -26.85 19.74 -20.37
N PRO A 56 -27.22 18.44 -20.32
CA PRO A 56 -26.34 17.43 -19.79
C PRO A 56 -25.10 17.38 -20.68
N ALA A 57 -24.03 18.05 -20.24
CA ALA A 57 -22.69 17.67 -20.59
C ALA A 57 -22.55 16.25 -20.07
N THR A 58 -22.90 15.31 -20.94
CA THR A 58 -22.57 13.91 -20.79
C THR A 58 -21.05 13.87 -20.82
N ILE A 59 -20.43 14.12 -19.67
CA ILE A 59 -19.19 13.46 -19.33
C ILE A 59 -19.61 12.01 -19.16
N ARG A 60 -19.82 11.33 -20.31
CA ARG A 60 -19.37 9.97 -20.45
C ARG A 60 -17.90 10.10 -20.07
N ALA A 61 -17.60 9.77 -18.82
CA ALA A 61 -16.34 9.13 -18.55
C ALA A 61 -16.29 8.03 -19.61
N THR A 62 -15.50 8.28 -20.66
CA THR A 62 -14.98 7.18 -21.45
C THR A 62 -14.29 6.35 -20.39
N VAL A 63 -14.98 5.30 -19.94
CA VAL A 63 -14.32 4.11 -19.44
C VAL A 63 -13.41 3.78 -20.60
N SER A 64 -12.17 4.26 -20.54
CA SER A 64 -11.18 3.79 -21.48
C SER A 64 -11.15 2.32 -21.17
N ASP A 65 -11.51 1.55 -22.18
CA ASP A 65 -11.26 0.13 -22.29
C ASP A 65 -9.73 -0.07 -22.29
N SER A 66 -9.07 0.31 -21.20
CA SER A 66 -7.79 -0.24 -20.85
C SER A 66 -8.14 -1.56 -20.20
N THR A 67 -7.85 -2.63 -20.94
CA THR A 67 -7.44 -3.87 -20.31
C THR A 67 -6.27 -3.51 -19.39
N ASP A 68 -6.56 -3.05 -18.16
CA ASP A 68 -5.56 -2.56 -17.20
C ASP A 68 -4.64 -3.74 -16.88
N LYS A 69 -3.52 -3.78 -17.61
CA LYS A 69 -2.56 -4.87 -17.51
C LYS A 69 -1.95 -4.83 -16.13
N LEU A 70 -2.45 -5.70 -15.27
CA LEU A 70 -1.98 -5.84 -13.90
C LEU A 70 -0.68 -6.66 -13.89
N PHE A 71 0.40 -6.06 -13.42
CA PHE A 71 1.67 -6.74 -13.23
C PHE A 71 1.70 -7.30 -11.82
N SER A 72 1.72 -8.63 -11.71
CA SER A 72 1.78 -9.33 -10.43
C SER A 72 3.17 -9.90 -10.19
N HIS A 73 3.59 -9.93 -8.93
CA HIS A 73 4.79 -10.67 -8.55
C HIS A 73 4.49 -12.19 -8.68
N PRO A 74 5.39 -13.02 -9.27
CA PRO A 74 5.09 -14.44 -9.52
C PRO A 74 4.68 -15.21 -8.27
N VAL A 75 5.33 -14.96 -7.13
CA VAL A 75 4.99 -15.57 -5.83
C VAL A 75 3.57 -15.21 -5.39
N TRP A 76 3.17 -13.95 -5.58
CA TRP A 76 1.82 -13.48 -5.26
C TRP A 76 0.78 -14.08 -6.19
N HIS A 77 1.06 -14.06 -7.50
CA HIS A 77 0.17 -14.63 -8.52
C HIS A 77 -0.10 -16.13 -8.29
N ALA A 78 0.90 -16.87 -7.81
CA ALA A 78 0.79 -18.28 -7.45
C ALA A 78 0.03 -18.53 -6.13
N GLY A 79 -0.37 -17.49 -5.39
CA GLY A 79 -1.04 -17.62 -4.09
C GLY A 79 -0.14 -18.10 -2.96
N VAL A 80 1.18 -17.96 -3.11
CA VAL A 80 2.19 -18.43 -2.15
C VAL A 80 2.49 -17.32 -1.14
N CYS A 81 1.85 -17.38 0.04
CA CYS A 81 1.91 -16.29 1.03
C CYS A 81 2.90 -16.52 2.17
N ASP A 82 3.17 -17.77 2.55
CA ASP A 82 3.96 -18.17 3.72
C ASP A 82 5.47 -17.84 3.69
N PRO A 83 6.14 -17.64 2.54
CA PRO A 83 7.53 -17.16 2.54
C PRO A 83 7.66 -15.71 2.96
N CYS A 84 6.56 -14.95 2.95
CA CYS A 84 6.55 -13.53 3.31
C CYS A 84 5.78 -13.29 4.60
N HIS A 85 4.62 -13.91 4.73
CA HIS A 85 3.68 -13.71 5.83
C HIS A 85 3.61 -14.93 6.72
N ARG A 86 3.43 -14.72 8.02
CA ARG A 86 2.98 -15.81 8.89
C ARG A 86 1.57 -16.20 8.45
N THR A 87 1.38 -17.46 8.07
CA THR A 87 0.06 -18.01 7.66
C THR A 87 -0.63 -18.78 8.78
N THR A 88 0.03 -18.85 9.94
CA THR A 88 -0.49 -19.43 11.17
C THR A 88 -0.58 -18.36 12.24
N GLY A 89 -1.75 -18.26 12.88
CA GLY A 89 -1.99 -17.38 14.01
C GLY A 89 -2.84 -18.08 15.05
N THR A 90 -2.44 -17.98 16.33
CA THR A 90 -3.32 -18.33 17.45
C THR A 90 -4.10 -17.09 17.81
N PHE A 91 -5.36 -17.01 17.37
CA PHE A 91 -6.24 -15.94 17.82
C PHE A 91 -6.86 -16.37 19.15
N SER A 92 -6.69 -15.53 20.18
CA SER A 92 -7.30 -15.72 21.50
C SER A 92 -8.36 -14.65 21.67
N VAL A 93 -9.63 -15.04 21.67
CA VAL A 93 -10.73 -14.16 22.06
C VAL A 93 -10.96 -14.35 23.55
N PRO A 94 -11.03 -13.27 24.36
CA PRO A 94 -11.45 -13.38 25.76
C PRO A 94 -12.78 -14.13 25.85
N GLY A 95 -12.81 -15.27 26.54
CA GLY A 95 -13.99 -16.11 26.71
C GLY A 95 -14.26 -17.19 25.65
N VAL A 96 -13.48 -17.29 24.56
CA VAL A 96 -13.72 -18.29 23.48
C VAL A 96 -12.53 -19.24 23.23
N GLY A 97 -11.49 -19.17 24.08
CA GLY A 97 -10.31 -20.03 24.00
C GLY A 97 -9.36 -19.69 22.84
N LYS A 98 -8.20 -20.36 22.80
CA LYS A 98 -7.21 -20.20 21.72
C LYS A 98 -7.64 -21.04 20.53
N ARG A 99 -7.83 -20.45 19.35
CA ARG A 99 -8.05 -21.20 18.10
C ARG A 99 -6.89 -20.94 17.14
N SER A 100 -6.22 -22.00 16.71
CA SER A 100 -5.27 -21.95 15.59
C SER A 100 -6.08 -21.93 14.30
N ALA A 101 -6.18 -20.76 13.67
CA ALA A 101 -6.68 -20.68 12.30
C ALA A 101 -5.47 -20.84 11.38
N VAL A 102 -5.29 -22.03 10.82
CA VAL A 102 -4.44 -22.21 9.63
C VAL A 102 -5.29 -21.75 8.46
N PHE A 103 -5.00 -20.57 7.94
CA PHE A 103 -5.73 -20.01 6.80
C PHE A 103 -5.24 -20.72 5.52
N LYS A 104 -5.73 -21.94 5.29
CA LYS A 104 -5.23 -22.83 4.22
C LYS A 104 -5.51 -22.34 2.80
N GLN A 105 -6.37 -21.33 2.59
CA GLN A 105 -6.77 -20.87 1.26
C GLN A 105 -7.06 -19.37 1.29
N GLY A 106 -6.04 -18.55 1.02
CA GLY A 106 -6.16 -17.26 0.31
C GLY A 106 -7.12 -16.19 0.83
N GLY A 107 -7.60 -16.24 2.08
CA GLY A 107 -8.58 -15.28 2.59
C GLY A 107 -8.39 -14.99 4.07
N GLY A 108 -7.63 -13.95 4.39
CA GLY A 108 -7.50 -13.45 5.76
C GLY A 108 -6.33 -12.48 5.91
N ARG A 109 -6.54 -11.39 6.67
CA ARG A 109 -5.59 -10.29 6.90
C ARG A 109 -4.15 -10.84 7.01
N PRO A 110 -3.20 -10.40 6.16
CA PRO A 110 -1.85 -10.94 6.21
C PRO A 110 -1.30 -10.80 7.62
N ALA A 111 -0.92 -11.92 8.23
CA ALA A 111 -0.25 -11.87 9.51
C ALA A 111 1.16 -11.29 9.33
N ASP A 112 1.82 -11.05 10.46
CA ASP A 112 3.14 -10.41 10.53
C ASP A 112 4.11 -10.98 9.49
N LEU A 113 4.98 -10.12 8.97
CA LEU A 113 6.06 -10.57 8.09
C LEU A 113 6.97 -11.55 8.84
N ILE A 114 7.42 -12.61 8.18
CA ILE A 114 8.32 -13.60 8.79
C ILE A 114 9.71 -13.02 9.06
N LEU A 115 10.08 -11.97 8.32
CA LEU A 115 11.33 -11.22 8.44
C LEU A 115 11.05 -9.72 8.33
N ALA A 116 12.01 -8.90 8.73
CA ALA A 116 11.94 -7.45 8.54
C ALA A 116 11.82 -7.09 7.04
N LYS A 117 11.08 -6.02 6.73
CA LYS A 117 10.82 -5.54 5.36
C LYS A 117 12.11 -5.40 4.52
N ASN A 118 13.18 -4.93 5.14
CA ASN A 118 14.47 -4.71 4.47
C ASN A 118 15.32 -5.97 4.27
N LYS A 119 14.88 -7.13 4.77
CA LYS A 119 15.58 -8.42 4.63
C LYS A 119 14.79 -9.47 3.87
N ILE A 120 13.47 -9.33 3.82
CA ILE A 120 12.60 -10.38 3.28
C ILE A 120 12.78 -10.56 1.77
N CYS A 121 12.93 -9.45 1.03
CA CYS A 121 13.07 -9.46 -0.42
C CYS A 121 14.37 -10.16 -0.86
N THR A 122 15.47 -9.95 -0.12
CA THR A 122 16.80 -10.46 -0.46
C THR A 122 17.02 -11.91 -0.05
N GLN A 123 16.05 -12.55 0.61
CA GLN A 123 16.06 -14.02 0.77
C GLN A 123 16.03 -14.74 -0.58
N CYS A 124 15.33 -14.15 -1.55
CA CYS A 124 15.20 -14.65 -2.90
C CYS A 124 15.98 -13.81 -3.92
N HIS A 125 15.92 -12.48 -3.80
CA HIS A 125 16.63 -11.54 -4.67
C HIS A 125 18.04 -11.26 -4.16
N SER A 126 18.86 -12.31 -4.04
CA SER A 126 20.24 -12.21 -3.54
C SER A 126 21.16 -11.40 -4.48
N ASP A 127 20.73 -11.19 -5.73
CA ASP A 127 21.36 -10.33 -6.71
C ASP A 127 21.27 -8.84 -6.35
N LYS A 128 20.36 -8.43 -5.47
CA LYS A 128 20.10 -7.03 -5.11
C LYS A 128 20.59 -6.68 -3.70
N THR A 129 21.77 -7.16 -3.36
CA THR A 129 22.33 -7.05 -2.00
C THR A 129 23.59 -6.19 -1.96
N PRO A 130 23.90 -5.53 -0.83
CA PRO A 130 25.21 -4.90 -0.60
C PRO A 130 26.38 -5.86 -0.82
N GLN A 131 26.23 -7.12 -0.40
CA GLN A 131 27.24 -8.15 -0.59
C GLN A 131 27.50 -8.41 -2.08
N ARG A 132 26.44 -8.49 -2.90
CA ARG A 132 26.59 -8.64 -4.34
C ARG A 132 27.32 -7.45 -4.96
N ALA A 133 26.87 -6.23 -4.65
CA ALA A 133 27.49 -5.02 -5.17
C ALA A 133 28.98 -4.94 -4.80
N LEU A 134 29.34 -5.26 -3.55
CA LEU A 134 30.74 -5.30 -3.11
C LEU A 134 31.56 -6.36 -3.86
N SER A 135 31.01 -7.57 -4.04
CA SER A 135 31.72 -8.65 -4.74
C SER A 135 31.99 -8.36 -6.22
N GLU A 136 31.17 -7.51 -6.83
CA GLU A 136 31.30 -7.10 -8.23
C GLU A 136 31.91 -5.70 -8.40
N ASN A 137 32.35 -5.06 -7.31
CA ASN A 137 32.85 -3.69 -7.29
C ASN A 137 31.87 -2.69 -7.96
N LEU A 138 30.58 -2.79 -7.63
CA LEU A 138 29.50 -1.97 -8.15
C LEU A 138 29.06 -0.90 -7.15
N TRP A 139 28.57 0.21 -7.70
CA TRP A 139 27.81 1.20 -6.96
C TRP A 139 26.38 0.72 -6.74
N LEU A 140 25.92 0.77 -5.49
CA LEU A 140 24.56 0.41 -5.09
C LEU A 140 23.72 1.67 -4.86
N HIS A 141 22.51 1.71 -5.42
CA HIS A 141 21.58 2.79 -5.15
C HIS A 141 21.18 2.81 -3.66
N ASN A 142 21.08 4.01 -3.06
CA ASN A 142 20.94 4.15 -1.61
C ASN A 142 19.68 3.46 -1.05
N THR A 143 18.55 3.51 -1.77
CA THR A 143 17.34 2.79 -1.34
C THR A 143 17.53 1.28 -1.38
N THR A 144 18.23 0.77 -2.39
CA THR A 144 18.59 -0.66 -2.48
C THR A 144 19.56 -1.06 -1.38
N ALA A 145 20.55 -0.22 -1.07
CA ALA A 145 21.51 -0.45 0.02
C ALA A 145 20.84 -0.56 1.40
N LYS A 146 19.76 0.20 1.62
CA LYS A 146 18.96 0.17 2.85
C LYS A 146 17.95 -0.98 2.91
N GLY A 147 17.67 -1.62 1.77
CA GLY A 147 16.58 -2.60 1.64
C GLY A 147 15.20 -1.95 1.60
N ASP A 148 15.10 -0.68 1.19
CA ASP A 148 13.84 0.07 1.10
C ASP A 148 13.07 -0.27 -0.20
N CYS A 149 12.95 -1.55 -0.53
CA CYS A 149 12.38 -2.06 -1.78
C CYS A 149 10.94 -1.54 -2.02
N LEU A 150 10.17 -1.40 -0.94
CA LEU A 150 8.75 -1.03 -0.95
C LEU A 150 8.50 0.47 -1.20
N VAL A 151 9.57 1.28 -1.26
CA VAL A 151 9.47 2.67 -1.73
C VAL A 151 9.06 2.67 -3.21
N CYS A 152 9.61 1.74 -4.00
CA CYS A 152 9.37 1.68 -5.45
C CYS A 152 8.44 0.52 -5.84
N HIS A 153 8.52 -0.63 -5.17
CA HIS A 153 7.79 -1.84 -5.57
C HIS A 153 6.57 -2.12 -4.68
N ASP A 154 5.50 -2.59 -5.32
CA ASP A 154 4.44 -3.35 -4.67
C ASP A 154 4.82 -4.85 -4.75
N PRO A 155 4.93 -5.56 -3.61
CA PRO A 155 5.33 -6.96 -3.60
C PRO A 155 4.22 -7.92 -4.06
N HIS A 156 3.00 -7.43 -4.21
CA HIS A 156 1.85 -8.20 -4.68
C HIS A 156 1.60 -7.91 -6.16
N GLN A 157 1.12 -6.70 -6.45
CA GLN A 157 0.67 -6.34 -7.79
C GLN A 157 0.59 -4.83 -7.98
N SER A 158 0.75 -4.39 -9.22
CA SER A 158 0.56 -3.00 -9.60
C SER A 158 0.16 -2.86 -11.07
N ASN A 159 -0.48 -1.75 -11.41
CA ASN A 159 -0.77 -1.38 -12.80
C ASN A 159 0.48 -0.94 -13.57
N ASN A 160 1.63 -0.78 -12.91
CA ASN A 160 2.88 -0.40 -13.55
C ASN A 160 3.81 -1.62 -13.74
N PRO A 161 4.60 -1.67 -14.83
CA PRO A 161 5.56 -2.73 -15.08
C PRO A 161 6.49 -2.97 -13.90
N LYS A 162 6.94 -4.23 -13.72
CA LYS A 162 7.84 -4.63 -12.62
C LYS A 162 7.26 -4.33 -11.24
N THR A 163 5.93 -4.37 -11.14
CA THR A 163 5.15 -4.11 -9.93
C THR A 163 5.47 -2.75 -9.29
N LEU A 164 5.86 -1.74 -10.07
CA LEU A 164 6.19 -0.42 -9.52
C LEU A 164 4.96 0.28 -8.95
N ARG A 165 5.07 0.94 -7.79
CA ARG A 165 3.92 1.59 -7.15
C ARG A 165 3.38 2.79 -7.93
N LEU A 166 4.25 3.44 -8.71
CA LEU A 166 3.95 4.56 -9.60
C LEU A 166 4.79 4.42 -10.87
N PRO A 167 4.49 5.18 -11.95
CA PRO A 167 5.36 5.27 -13.12
C PRO A 167 6.79 5.67 -12.74
N SER A 168 7.76 5.17 -13.50
CA SER A 168 9.19 5.29 -13.14
C SER A 168 9.63 6.74 -12.96
N GLY A 169 9.22 7.64 -13.85
CA GLY A 169 9.50 9.08 -13.75
C GLY A 169 9.04 9.67 -12.42
N ALA A 170 7.83 9.35 -11.98
CA ALA A 170 7.27 9.85 -10.72
C ALA A 170 8.01 9.32 -9.49
N LEU A 171 8.38 8.03 -9.46
CA LEU A 171 9.14 7.43 -8.36
C LEU A 171 10.55 8.00 -8.22
N CYS A 172 11.20 8.29 -9.36
CA CYS A 172 12.56 8.81 -9.36
C CYS A 172 12.59 10.26 -8.88
N VAL A 173 11.75 11.12 -9.46
CA VAL A 173 11.82 12.58 -9.22
C VAL A 173 11.33 13.00 -7.84
N SER A 174 10.47 12.21 -7.19
CA SER A 174 9.95 12.53 -5.86
C SER A 174 9.88 11.26 -5.00
N PRO A 175 10.39 11.27 -3.76
CA PRO A 175 10.88 12.44 -3.01
C PRO A 175 12.41 12.66 -3.11
N CYS A 176 13.14 11.90 -3.94
CA CYS A 176 14.60 11.82 -3.83
C CYS A 176 15.37 12.63 -4.89
N HIS A 177 15.01 12.50 -6.17
CA HIS A 177 15.70 13.21 -7.26
C HIS A 177 14.89 14.42 -7.71
N GLU A 178 14.62 15.34 -6.77
CA GLU A 178 13.91 16.58 -7.05
C GLU A 178 14.56 17.30 -8.24
N GLN A 179 13.73 17.87 -9.12
CA GLN A 179 14.13 18.49 -10.37
C GLN A 179 15.29 19.48 -10.12
N GLY A 180 16.50 19.03 -10.44
CA GLY A 180 17.75 19.69 -10.10
C GLY A 180 18.88 19.21 -11.01
N LYS A 181 20.14 19.29 -10.53
CA LYS A 181 21.36 19.01 -11.31
C LYS A 181 21.33 17.69 -12.12
N PHE A 182 20.60 16.68 -11.66
CA PHE A 182 20.46 15.40 -12.36
C PHE A 182 19.68 15.52 -13.67
N MET A 183 18.63 16.33 -13.74
CA MET A 183 17.82 16.50 -14.95
C MET A 183 18.43 17.49 -15.97
N MET A 184 19.44 18.26 -15.57
CA MET A 184 20.02 19.34 -16.39
C MET A 184 21.09 18.87 -17.37
N THR A 185 21.39 17.57 -17.44
CA THR A 185 22.34 17.04 -18.43
C THR A 185 21.70 16.98 -19.82
N PRO A 186 22.45 17.23 -20.92
CA PRO A 186 21.92 17.15 -22.28
C PRO A 186 21.19 15.83 -22.60
N SER A 187 21.64 14.71 -22.03
CA SER A 187 21.03 13.39 -22.22
C SER A 187 19.54 13.32 -21.82
N HIS A 188 19.12 14.12 -20.83
CA HIS A 188 17.73 14.13 -20.34
C HIS A 188 16.81 15.04 -21.16
N GLN A 189 17.33 15.88 -22.05
CA GLN A 189 16.52 16.75 -22.92
C GLN A 189 15.63 15.96 -23.88
N THR A 190 15.99 14.72 -24.17
CA THR A 190 15.20 13.82 -25.03
C THR A 190 13.90 13.33 -24.39
N GLY A 191 13.70 13.54 -23.08
CA GLY A 191 12.47 13.16 -22.39
C GLY A 191 12.21 11.65 -22.32
N GLN A 192 13.25 10.82 -22.53
CA GLN A 192 13.12 9.36 -22.45
C GLN A 192 12.83 8.90 -21.01
N GLU A 193 12.14 7.76 -20.89
CA GLU A 193 11.87 7.11 -19.60
C GLU A 193 13.18 6.80 -18.85
N CYS A 194 13.20 7.04 -17.53
CA CYS A 194 14.40 6.89 -16.70
C CYS A 194 15.05 5.51 -16.85
N LEU A 195 14.22 4.46 -16.86
CA LEU A 195 14.67 3.06 -16.90
C LEU A 195 15.15 2.59 -18.29
N SER A 196 15.03 3.43 -19.32
CA SER A 196 15.62 3.14 -20.63
C SER A 196 17.15 3.20 -20.59
N CYS A 197 17.70 4.08 -19.74
CA CYS A 197 19.13 4.33 -19.60
C CYS A 197 19.67 3.98 -18.20
N HIS A 198 18.84 4.03 -17.15
CA HIS A 198 19.28 3.80 -15.78
C HIS A 198 18.82 2.44 -15.22
N ASN A 199 19.73 1.80 -14.48
CA ASN A 199 19.45 0.66 -13.62
C ASN A 199 19.15 1.19 -12.20
N PRO A 200 17.94 1.02 -11.66
CA PRO A 200 17.56 1.63 -10.39
C PRO A 200 18.19 0.95 -9.17
N HIS A 201 18.86 -0.19 -9.34
CA HIS A 201 19.45 -0.95 -8.25
C HIS A 201 20.96 -0.72 -8.14
N MET A 202 21.71 -0.96 -9.23
CA MET A 202 23.18 -0.90 -9.19
C MET A 202 23.81 -0.64 -10.56
N GLY A 203 25.07 -0.20 -10.56
CA GLY A 203 25.86 0.00 -11.77
C GLY A 203 27.33 0.21 -11.47
N ILE A 204 28.14 0.44 -12.50
CA ILE A 204 29.60 0.64 -12.34
C ILE A 204 29.92 1.86 -11.46
N ASN A 205 29.07 2.89 -11.51
CA ASN A 205 29.23 4.12 -10.74
C ASN A 205 27.84 4.71 -10.37
N LYS A 206 27.85 5.84 -9.66
CA LYS A 206 26.66 6.54 -9.18
C LYS A 206 25.66 6.99 -10.25
N ASN A 207 26.04 6.96 -11.52
CA ASN A 207 25.14 7.29 -12.63
C ASN A 207 24.26 6.09 -13.02
N LEU A 208 24.60 4.88 -12.58
CA LEU A 208 23.77 3.69 -12.71
C LEU A 208 23.33 3.38 -14.16
N LEU A 209 24.22 3.54 -15.15
CA LEU A 209 23.85 3.38 -16.56
C LEU A 209 23.76 1.91 -16.98
N THR A 210 22.67 1.54 -17.64
CA THR A 210 22.43 0.19 -18.18
C THR A 210 23.43 -0.20 -19.27
N LYS A 211 23.97 0.78 -19.99
CA LYS A 211 25.03 0.59 -21.01
C LYS A 211 26.35 0.11 -20.40
N GLU A 212 26.63 0.53 -19.17
CA GLU A 212 27.87 0.18 -18.46
C GLU A 212 27.71 -1.11 -17.64
N TYR A 213 26.52 -1.32 -17.09
CA TYR A 213 26.18 -2.53 -16.35
C TYR A 213 24.74 -2.96 -16.61
N LYS A 214 24.58 -4.18 -17.13
CA LYS A 214 23.27 -4.80 -17.32
C LYS A 214 22.95 -5.67 -16.11
N GLU A 215 21.85 -5.36 -15.43
CA GLU A 215 21.44 -6.11 -14.25
C GLU A 215 21.30 -7.60 -14.54
N LEU A 216 21.87 -8.42 -13.65
CA LEU A 216 21.70 -9.86 -13.68
C LEU A 216 20.26 -10.21 -13.32
N LYS A 217 19.58 -10.93 -14.21
CA LYS A 217 18.28 -11.51 -13.94
C LYS A 217 18.50 -12.91 -13.42
N ILE A 218 18.77 -13.04 -12.12
CA ILE A 218 18.84 -14.36 -11.50
C ILE A 218 17.43 -14.95 -11.48
N VAL A 219 17.31 -16.17 -11.99
CA VAL A 219 16.11 -16.96 -11.81
C VAL A 219 16.06 -17.31 -10.33
N VAL A 220 15.12 -16.72 -9.60
CA VAL A 220 14.81 -17.16 -8.25
C VAL A 220 14.35 -18.61 -8.37
N ALA A 221 15.08 -19.53 -7.73
CA ALA A 221 14.72 -20.94 -7.70
C ALA A 221 13.33 -21.13 -7.10
N ALA A 222 12.72 -22.30 -7.35
CA ALA A 222 11.43 -22.66 -6.77
C ALA A 222 11.41 -22.36 -5.25
N VAL A 223 10.35 -21.71 -4.79
CA VAL A 223 10.16 -21.46 -3.36
C VAL A 223 10.02 -22.81 -2.67
N PRO A 224 10.86 -23.14 -1.67
CA PRO A 224 10.81 -24.45 -1.01
C PRO A 224 9.40 -24.78 -0.50
N GLY A 225 8.88 -25.95 -0.86
CA GLY A 225 7.54 -26.38 -0.47
C GLY A 225 6.40 -25.90 -1.37
N HIS A 226 6.69 -25.20 -2.46
CA HIS A 226 5.71 -24.65 -3.40
C HIS A 226 6.01 -25.07 -4.85
N PRO A 227 5.00 -25.09 -5.75
CA PRO A 227 5.20 -25.39 -7.16
C PRO A 227 6.10 -24.36 -7.85
N GLU A 228 6.73 -24.78 -8.95
CA GLU A 228 7.59 -23.89 -9.74
C GLU A 228 6.78 -22.71 -10.27
N LEU A 229 7.28 -21.50 -10.00
CA LEU A 229 6.59 -20.26 -10.37
C LEU A 229 6.70 -20.05 -11.87
N SER A 230 5.57 -20.00 -12.57
CA SER A 230 5.55 -19.74 -14.02
C SER A 230 6.11 -18.34 -14.33
N ARG A 231 6.87 -18.25 -15.42
CA ARG A 231 7.46 -17.00 -15.92
C ARG A 231 6.57 -16.41 -17.01
N GLU A 232 5.37 -15.95 -16.66
CA GLU A 232 4.50 -15.20 -17.59
C GLU A 232 4.72 -13.69 -17.46
#